data_AF-A0A0F9JN32-F1
#
_entry.id   AF-A0A0F9JN32-F1
#
_cell.length_a   1.000
_cell.length_b   1.000
_cell.length_c   1.000
_cell.angle_alpha   90.00
_cell.angle_beta   90.00
_cell.angle_gamma   90.00
#
_symmetry.space_group_name_H-M   'P 1'
#
loop_
_entity.id
_entity.type
_entity.pdbx_description
1 polymer ?
#
loop_
_entity_poly.entity_id
_entity_poly.type
_entity_poly.pdbx_seq_one_letter_code
_entity_poly.pdbx_strand_id
1 'polypeptide(L)'
;YGPNTRHAIASTHLGILKDQTEYKFYKVSRLLSETLYMLDYTTFLPNNPYWGPYSTITYEALAATVGGDFTPDEAVDFVVDGLQRELGDKVIIR
;
A
#
# COMPACT_ATOMS: atom_id res chain seq x y z
N TYR A 1 2.17 26.91 6.53
CA TYR A 1 2.62 25.50 6.56
C TYR A 1 3.55 25.26 7.73
N GLY A 2 3.27 24.23 8.54
CA GLY A 2 3.99 23.92 9.78
C GLY A 2 5.33 23.20 9.58
N PRO A 3 6.03 22.87 10.68
CA PRO A 3 7.32 22.16 10.65
C PRO A 3 7.27 20.81 9.93
N ASN A 4 6.14 20.08 10.03
CA ASN A 4 5.96 18.79 9.35
C ASN A 4 6.03 18.93 7.81
N THR A 5 5.29 19.86 7.20
CA THR A 5 5.32 20.06 5.74
C THR A 5 6.72 20.40 5.24
N ARG A 6 7.49 21.21 5.97
CA ARG A 6 8.87 21.54 5.60
C ARG A 6 9.80 20.34 5.71
N HIS A 7 9.67 19.57 6.79
CA HIS A 7 10.46 18.37 7.00
C HIS A 7 10.22 17.35 5.89
N ALA A 8 8.95 17.06 5.57
CA ALA A 8 8.59 16.08 4.55
C ALA A 8 9.19 16.42 3.16
N ILE A 9 9.12 17.68 2.74
CA ILE A 9 9.75 18.12 1.48
C ILE A 9 11.28 17.92 1.53
N ALA A 10 11.92 18.35 2.62
CA ALA A 10 13.38 18.26 2.77
C ALA A 10 13.89 16.81 2.82
N SER A 11 13.07 15.88 3.30
CA SER A 11 13.38 14.45 3.38
C SER A 11 12.74 13.63 2.25
N THR A 12 12.20 14.26 1.21
CA THR A 12 11.52 13.60 0.07
C THR A 12 10.33 12.71 0.45
N HIS A 13 9.70 12.96 1.59
CA HIS A 13 8.48 12.28 2.01
C HIS A 13 7.23 12.99 1.49
N LEU A 14 6.18 12.21 1.25
CA LEU A 14 4.84 12.75 1.05
C LEU A 14 4.26 13.23 2.40
N GLY A 15 3.44 14.28 2.34
CA GLY A 15 2.77 14.81 3.52
C GLY A 15 1.77 13.79 4.07
N ILE A 16 1.51 13.86 5.37
CA ILE A 16 0.54 12.99 6.05
C ILE A 16 -0.89 13.33 5.61
N LEU A 17 -1.18 14.62 5.42
CA LEU A 17 -2.49 15.13 5.03
C LEU A 17 -2.53 15.46 3.54
N LYS A 18 -3.66 15.14 2.89
CA LYS A 18 -3.87 15.44 1.46
C LYS A 18 -3.67 16.92 1.14
N ASP A 19 -4.14 17.84 1.99
CA ASP A 19 -4.00 19.29 1.76
C ASP A 19 -2.54 19.79 1.74
N GLN A 20 -1.58 18.99 2.21
CA GLN A 20 -0.15 19.36 2.13
C GLN A 20 0.37 19.32 0.70
N THR A 21 -0.27 18.57 -0.22
CA THR A 21 0.10 18.50 -1.64
C THR A 21 -0.14 19.83 -2.37
N GLU A 22 -1.04 20.67 -1.84
CA GLU A 22 -1.32 22.00 -2.37
C GLU A 22 -0.21 23.02 -2.07
N TYR A 23 0.76 22.66 -1.22
CA TYR A 23 1.87 23.55 -0.92
C TYR A 23 2.81 23.69 -2.13
N LYS A 24 3.15 24.95 -2.47
CA LYS A 24 3.98 25.28 -3.64
C LYS A 24 5.25 24.44 -3.79
N PHE A 25 5.90 24.06 -2.68
CA PHE A 25 7.15 23.30 -2.73
C PHE A 25 6.95 21.81 -3.04
N TYR A 26 5.76 21.24 -2.81
CA TYR A 26 5.41 19.93 -3.36
C TYR A 26 5.28 19.99 -4.88
N LYS A 27 4.63 21.05 -5.40
CA LYS A 27 4.35 21.21 -6.84
C LYS A 27 5.60 21.51 -7.69
N VAL A 28 6.61 22.18 -7.15
CA VAL A 28 7.86 22.48 -7.89
C VAL A 28 8.93 21.38 -7.77
N SER A 29 8.79 20.46 -6.81
CA SER A 29 9.72 19.34 -6.66
C SER A 29 9.33 18.24 -7.64
N ARG A 30 10.13 18.00 -8.69
CA ARG A 30 9.82 17.02 -9.75
C ARG A 30 9.40 15.66 -9.18
N LEU A 31 10.22 15.11 -8.28
CA LEU A 31 9.96 13.80 -7.65
C LEU A 31 8.62 13.79 -6.92
N LEU A 32 8.35 14.82 -6.11
CA LEU A 32 7.13 14.86 -5.32
C LEU A 32 5.92 15.08 -6.22
N SER A 33 5.99 16.03 -7.15
CA SER A 33 4.89 16.32 -8.09
C SER A 33 4.52 15.13 -8.96
N GLU A 34 5.51 14.36 -9.45
CA GLU A 34 5.27 13.19 -10.31
C GLU A 34 4.72 11.98 -9.53
N THR A 35 4.82 11.97 -8.19
CA THR A 35 4.30 10.89 -7.35
C THR A 35 2.97 11.22 -6.69
N LEU A 36 2.53 12.49 -6.69
CA LEU A 36 1.28 12.91 -6.03
C LEU A 36 0.05 12.13 -6.51
N TYR A 37 -0.03 11.80 -7.80
CA TYR A 37 -1.18 11.06 -8.36
C TYR A 37 -1.34 9.67 -7.73
N MET A 38 -0.26 9.07 -7.22
CA MET A 38 -0.31 7.75 -6.57
C MET A 38 -1.16 7.77 -5.30
N LEU A 39 -1.36 8.95 -4.69
CA LEU A 39 -2.22 9.14 -3.53
C LEU A 39 -3.70 8.87 -3.83
N ASP A 40 -4.11 8.92 -5.09
CA ASP A 40 -5.47 8.60 -5.53
C ASP A 40 -5.72 7.08 -5.59
N TYR A 41 -4.64 6.28 -5.62
CA TYR A 41 -4.68 4.82 -5.78
C TYR A 41 -4.10 4.08 -4.57
N THR A 42 -3.80 4.79 -3.48
CA THR A 42 -3.21 4.21 -2.28
C THR A 42 -4.11 4.41 -1.06
N THR A 43 -3.91 3.56 -0.06
CA THR A 43 -4.50 3.68 1.27
C THR A 43 -3.43 3.38 2.31
N PHE A 44 -3.69 3.75 3.56
CA PHE A 44 -2.82 3.34 4.65
C PHE A 44 -2.86 1.82 4.82
N LEU A 45 -1.70 1.23 5.13
CA LEU A 45 -1.65 -0.17 5.51
C LEU A 45 -2.56 -0.40 6.74
N PRO A 46 -3.28 -1.54 6.80
CA PRO A 46 -4.16 -1.84 7.93
C PRO A 46 -3.40 -1.85 9.25
N ASN A 47 -3.83 -1.02 10.21
CA ASN A 47 -3.35 -1.10 11.59
C ASN A 47 -4.10 -2.19 12.35
N ASN A 48 -3.85 -3.45 11.98
CA ASN A 48 -4.52 -4.62 12.51
C ASN A 48 -3.48 -5.69 12.94
N PRO A 49 -3.59 -6.31 14.13
CA PRO A 49 -2.68 -7.37 14.57
C PRO A 49 -2.55 -8.54 13.59
N TYR A 50 -3.58 -8.81 12.79
CA TYR A 50 -3.62 -9.89 11.80
C TYR A 50 -3.09 -9.47 10.42
N TRP A 51 -2.53 -8.27 10.28
CA TRP A 51 -1.93 -7.81 9.03
C TRP A 51 -0.76 -8.68 8.57
N GLY A 52 0.05 -9.20 9.51
CA GLY A 52 1.20 -10.05 9.20
C GLY A 52 0.84 -11.26 8.33
N PRO A 53 -0.03 -12.17 8.81
CA PRO A 53 -0.49 -13.30 8.02
C PRO A 53 -1.11 -12.90 6.68
N TYR A 54 -1.93 -11.85 6.66
CA TYR A 54 -2.53 -11.35 5.42
C TYR A 54 -1.48 -10.96 4.38
N SER A 55 -0.50 -10.17 4.81
CA SER A 55 0.57 -9.68 3.94
C SER A 55 1.47 -10.81 3.44
N THR A 56 1.77 -11.79 4.29
CA THR A 56 2.62 -12.94 3.91
C THR A 56 1.95 -13.77 2.83
N ILE A 57 0.71 -14.22 3.05
CA ILE A 57 -0.03 -15.05 2.08
C ILE A 57 -0.17 -14.33 0.74
N THR A 58 -0.54 -13.05 0.78
CA THR A 58 -0.71 -12.24 -0.44
C THR A 58 0.62 -12.09 -1.20
N TYR A 59 1.73 -11.88 -0.49
CA TYR A 59 3.05 -11.73 -1.10
C TYR A 59 3.56 -13.05 -1.70
N GLU A 60 3.35 -14.18 -1.02
CA GLU A 60 3.73 -15.49 -1.52
C GLU A 60 3.03 -15.82 -2.84
N ALA A 61 1.73 -15.55 -2.94
CA ALA A 61 0.97 -15.73 -4.17
C ALA A 61 1.53 -14.86 -5.31
N LEU A 62 1.79 -13.57 -5.03
CA LEU A 62 2.38 -12.65 -6.00
C LEU A 62 3.76 -13.13 -6.48
N ALA A 63 4.62 -13.59 -5.55
CA ALA A 63 5.95 -14.10 -5.88
C ALA A 63 5.87 -15.35 -6.76
N ALA A 64 4.96 -16.28 -6.45
CA ALA A 64 4.71 -17.47 -7.27
C ALA A 64 4.18 -17.13 -8.67
N THR A 65 3.29 -16.13 -8.79
CA THR A 65 2.84 -15.66 -10.11
C THR A 65 3.98 -15.05 -10.92
N VAL A 66 4.81 -14.21 -10.30
CA VAL A 66 5.98 -13.61 -10.96
C VAL A 66 7.00 -14.68 -11.36
N GLY A 67 7.15 -15.73 -10.53
CA GLY A 67 8.00 -16.89 -10.81
C GLY A 67 7.48 -17.80 -11.91
N GLY A 68 6.20 -17.69 -12.27
CA GLY A 68 5.53 -18.57 -13.25
C GLY A 68 5.00 -19.87 -12.66
N ASP A 69 5.02 -20.04 -11.33
CA ASP A 69 4.48 -21.21 -10.64
C ASP A 69 2.96 -21.16 -10.55
N PHE A 70 2.38 -19.95 -10.48
CA PHE A 70 0.93 -19.71 -10.51
C PHE A 70 0.52 -18.86 -11.71
N THR A 71 -0.64 -19.20 -12.27
CA THR A 71 -1.46 -18.24 -13.02
C THR A 71 -2.08 -17.19 -12.09
N PRO A 72 -2.57 -16.05 -12.60
CA PRO A 72 -3.28 -15.08 -11.77
C PRO A 72 -4.49 -15.66 -11.02
N ASP A 73 -5.25 -16.55 -11.66
CA ASP A 73 -6.44 -17.16 -11.05
C ASP A 73 -6.05 -18.10 -9.89
N GLU A 74 -5.03 -18.96 -10.09
CA GLU A 74 -4.51 -19.83 -9.03
C GLU A 74 -3.95 -19.04 -7.84
N ALA A 75 -3.33 -17.87 -8.10
CA ALA A 75 -2.85 -17.00 -7.04
C ALA A 75 -3.99 -16.38 -6.23
N VAL A 76 -5.11 -16.01 -6.88
CA VAL A 76 -6.30 -15.52 -6.17
C VAL A 76 -6.88 -16.62 -5.28
N ASP A 77 -7.03 -17.84 -5.81
CA ASP A 77 -7.53 -18.98 -5.04
C ASP A 77 -6.63 -19.30 -3.84
N PHE A 78 -5.31 -19.32 -4.04
CA PHE A 78 -4.34 -19.51 -2.96
C PHE A 78 -4.49 -18.46 -1.85
N VAL A 79 -4.68 -17.18 -2.22
CA VAL A 79 -4.88 -16.11 -1.25
C VAL A 79 -6.20 -16.29 -0.51
N VAL A 80 -7.31 -16.53 -1.21
CA VAL A 80 -8.63 -16.69 -0.59
C VAL A 80 -8.62 -17.86 0.40
N ASP A 81 -8.14 -19.03 -0.03
CA ASP A 81 -8.10 -20.23 0.80
C ASP A 81 -7.13 -20.07 1.98
N GLY A 82 -5.95 -19.49 1.72
CA GLY A 82 -4.94 -19.22 2.75
C GLY A 82 -5.46 -18.26 3.82
N LEU A 83 -6.06 -17.15 3.41
CA LEU A 83 -6.62 -16.16 4.33
C LEU A 83 -7.80 -16.73 5.10
N GLN A 84 -8.70 -17.47 4.45
CA GLN A 84 -9.84 -18.10 5.13
C GLN A 84 -9.37 -19.13 6.17
N ARG A 85 -8.30 -19.88 5.88
CA ARG A 85 -7.73 -20.88 6.78
C ARG A 85 -7.01 -20.26 7.99
N GLU A 86 -6.22 -19.20 7.79
CA GLU A 86 -5.45 -18.58 8.86
C GLU A 86 -6.25 -17.55 9.68
N LEU A 87 -7.12 -16.79 9.01
CA LEU A 87 -7.81 -15.64 9.61
C LEU A 87 -9.30 -15.87 9.82
N GLY A 88 -9.93 -16.77 9.09
CA GLY A 88 -11.35 -17.10 9.24
C GLY A 88 -12.26 -15.86 9.29
N ASP A 89 -12.94 -15.66 10.41
CA ASP A 89 -13.85 -14.52 10.63
C ASP A 89 -13.15 -13.16 10.79
N LYS A 90 -11.81 -13.13 10.89
CA LYS A 90 -11.02 -11.90 11.02
C LYS A 90 -10.74 -11.21 9.68
N VAL A 91 -11.08 -11.84 8.57
CA VAL A 91 -10.99 -11.27 7.22
C VAL A 91 -12.36 -11.30 6.56
N ILE A 92 -12.68 -10.26 5.79
CA ILE A 92 -13.90 -10.19 5.00
C ILE A 92 -13.50 -10.29 3.54
N ILE A 93 -13.93 -11.36 2.88
CA ILE A 93 -13.73 -11.60 1.44
C ILE A 93 -15.10 -11.43 0.77
N ARG A 94 -15.17 -10.65 -0.32
CA ARG A 94 -16.41 -10.31 -1.03
C ARG A 94 -16.20 -10.29 -2.52
#